data_AF-A0A1H2TXL0-F1
#
_entry.id   AF-A0A1H2TXL0-F1
#
_cell.length_a   1.000
_cell.length_b   1.000
_cell.length_c   1.000
_cell.angle_alpha   90.00
_cell.angle_beta   90.00
_cell.angle_gamma   90.00
#
_symmetry.space_group_name_H-M   'P 1'
#
loop_
_entity.id
_entity.type
_entity.pdbx_description
1 polymer ?
#
loop_
_entity_poly.entity_id
_entity_poly.type
_entity_poly.pdbx_seq_one_letter_code
_entity_poly.pdbx_strand_id
1 'polypeptide(L)'
;MLKKSISKLLIACTFAVSLFAFTTSVGAVSPTTPYSSWVNPDLTASTATIQGAEYELYHDQDTFAKIARDLPIMKNDYNINTLNLYNLETLDINEKNALFNQMSLLGMKSVPRIEWIGDVNSFRFDQAHADAVVSYYDSMLQYLVAKSSQVVYFAVNIPNDNSIIAGNYGGFNSQAWKNGQKDYAGYLYLALTNRLNQLGYANPKLFISIHYGWDNSWDVPVYDSSKADGYFLQTYSYPLYKDCLPGSSCWQSRYGAPSTNRIINVDGSTDSIAPAGAPKNGLKETLGKFMGQYQNQNKPLVVEFGFHTQWFNNNTPTDQTAGLQYDIAAKNTALTAAYNYFKSYSPNMIKGAMYFGWNLVKDEGNPSAAMDWSLQYPYSGFLEAENPITTSTNAITFNDASTGINGVALSALGKYAVFFNSRKDTILAITYSNGAAADAKLHLYINGGTNGIPVTFPTTGAWTGPGHYSTIYLGNLNIPWGASIKLQFDNGDQPVNIDKIFIGT
;
A
#
# COMPACT_ATOMS: atom_id res chain seq x y z
N MET A 1 -38.65 51.22 8.98
CA MET A 1 -37.83 51.19 7.74
C MET A 1 -36.43 50.70 8.09
N LEU A 2 -35.91 49.83 7.23
CA LEU A 2 -34.58 49.22 7.18
C LEU A 2 -34.17 48.17 8.23
N LYS A 3 -34.27 46.91 7.77
CA LYS A 3 -33.57 45.70 8.23
C LYS A 3 -32.05 45.87 8.13
N LYS A 4 -31.30 45.48 9.16
CA LYS A 4 -29.85 45.27 9.10
C LYS A 4 -29.55 43.85 8.64
N SER A 5 -28.85 43.74 7.51
CA SER A 5 -28.31 42.48 6.96
C SER A 5 -27.00 42.15 7.67
N ILE A 6 -26.92 40.94 8.22
CA ILE A 6 -25.67 40.32 8.67
C ILE A 6 -25.14 39.51 7.49
N SER A 7 -24.10 40.01 6.84
CA SER A 7 -23.39 39.29 5.78
C SER A 7 -22.25 38.49 6.40
N LYS A 8 -22.35 37.17 6.29
CA LYS A 8 -21.32 36.19 6.64
C LYS A 8 -20.09 36.39 5.75
N LEU A 9 -18.92 36.57 6.36
CA LEU A 9 -17.63 36.48 5.66
C LEU A 9 -17.21 35.01 5.66
N LEU A 10 -17.42 34.34 4.53
CA LEU A 10 -16.90 33.01 4.26
C LEU A 10 -15.42 33.18 3.87
N ILE A 11 -14.49 32.79 4.74
CA ILE A 11 -13.07 32.67 4.37
C ILE A 11 -12.95 31.39 3.53
N ALA A 12 -12.99 31.55 2.22
CA ALA A 12 -12.60 30.50 1.29
C ALA A 12 -11.07 30.40 1.28
N CYS A 13 -10.51 29.44 2.02
CA CYS A 13 -9.12 29.03 1.86
C CYS A 13 -8.98 28.38 0.48
N THR A 14 -8.62 29.19 -0.53
CA THR A 14 -8.24 28.70 -1.85
C THR A 14 -6.82 28.14 -1.72
N PHE A 15 -6.68 26.83 -1.55
CA PHE A 15 -5.41 26.16 -1.82
C PHE A 15 -5.13 26.33 -3.31
N ALA A 16 -4.18 27.21 -3.64
CA ALA A 16 -3.59 27.26 -4.97
C ALA A 16 -2.77 25.97 -5.14
N VAL A 17 -3.41 24.93 -5.67
CA VAL A 17 -2.69 23.78 -6.23
C VAL A 17 -2.02 24.30 -7.49
N SER A 18 -0.74 24.65 -7.38
CA SER A 18 0.11 24.88 -8.53
C SER A 18 0.11 23.61 -9.38
N LEU A 19 -0.61 23.63 -10.50
CA LEU A 19 -0.54 22.61 -11.54
C LEU A 19 0.91 22.60 -12.07
N PHE A 20 1.73 21.71 -11.53
CA PHE A 20 2.95 21.31 -12.22
C PHE A 20 2.52 20.46 -13.41
N ALA A 21 2.74 20.99 -14.61
CA ALA A 21 2.67 20.19 -15.83
C ALA A 21 3.83 19.19 -15.77
N PHE A 22 3.56 17.97 -15.30
CA PHE A 22 4.51 16.87 -15.39
C PHE A 22 4.74 16.56 -16.86
N THR A 23 5.90 16.92 -17.40
CA THR A 23 6.40 16.28 -18.61
C THR A 23 6.73 14.84 -18.23
N THR A 24 5.80 13.92 -18.45
CA THR A 24 6.07 12.49 -18.33
C THR A 24 7.06 12.13 -19.43
N SER A 25 8.37 12.09 -19.11
CA SER A 25 9.24 11.16 -19.83
C SER A 25 8.58 9.80 -19.68
N VAL A 26 8.21 9.15 -20.78
CA VAL A 26 7.71 7.77 -20.73
C VAL A 26 8.90 6.91 -20.31
N GLY A 27 9.12 6.83 -18.99
CA GLY A 27 10.14 5.99 -18.38
C GLY A 27 9.82 4.54 -18.67
N ALA A 28 10.83 3.67 -18.60
CA ALA A 28 10.57 2.25 -18.56
C ALA A 28 9.66 1.95 -17.35
N VAL A 29 8.59 1.19 -17.56
CA VAL A 29 7.71 0.69 -16.49
C VAL A 29 8.58 0.00 -15.43
N SER A 30 8.33 0.29 -14.16
CA SER A 30 9.08 -0.27 -13.04
C SER A 30 9.10 -1.80 -13.13
N PRO A 31 10.27 -2.44 -12.99
CA PRO A 31 10.37 -3.90 -12.99
C PRO A 31 9.70 -4.55 -11.77
N THR A 32 9.33 -3.75 -10.77
CA THR A 32 8.72 -4.23 -9.53
C THR A 32 7.19 -4.32 -9.61
N THR A 33 6.57 -4.25 -10.80
CA THR A 33 5.13 -4.52 -11.01
C THR A 33 4.93 -5.57 -12.11
N PRO A 34 3.90 -6.43 -12.03
CA PRO A 34 3.57 -7.35 -13.12
C PRO A 34 2.79 -6.69 -14.28
N TYR A 35 2.51 -5.39 -14.22
CA TYR A 35 1.63 -4.69 -15.17
C TYR A 35 2.42 -3.98 -16.28
N SER A 36 2.43 -4.57 -17.49
CA SER A 36 3.20 -4.05 -18.63
C SER A 36 2.58 -2.85 -19.34
N SER A 37 1.27 -2.65 -19.21
CA SER A 37 0.57 -1.50 -19.79
C SER A 37 -0.69 -1.16 -19.00
N TRP A 38 -1.03 0.13 -18.95
CA TRP A 38 -2.27 0.60 -18.36
C TRP A 38 -3.47 0.12 -19.17
N VAL A 39 -4.50 -0.40 -18.49
CA VAL A 39 -5.80 -0.76 -19.08
C VAL A 39 -6.97 -0.24 -18.25
N ASN A 40 -8.15 -0.16 -18.86
CA ASN A 40 -9.35 0.33 -18.17
C ASN A 40 -9.79 -0.66 -17.07
N PRO A 41 -9.93 -0.23 -15.80
CA PRO A 41 -10.41 -1.07 -14.70
C PRO A 41 -11.93 -1.26 -14.62
N ASP A 42 -12.73 -0.63 -15.50
CA ASP A 42 -14.18 -0.71 -15.44
C ASP A 42 -14.72 -2.10 -15.84
N LEU A 43 -15.02 -2.94 -14.85
CA LEU A 43 -15.49 -4.32 -15.04
C LEU A 43 -16.79 -4.49 -15.84
N THR A 44 -17.47 -3.39 -16.22
CA THR A 44 -18.58 -3.46 -17.19
C THR A 44 -18.09 -3.76 -18.61
N ALA A 45 -16.84 -3.45 -18.94
CA ALA A 45 -16.24 -3.77 -20.23
C ALA A 45 -15.66 -5.20 -20.23
N SER A 46 -15.86 -5.94 -21.32
CA SER A 46 -15.34 -7.30 -21.47
C SER A 46 -13.81 -7.38 -21.45
N THR A 47 -13.14 -6.29 -21.82
CA THR A 47 -11.68 -6.14 -21.85
C THR A 47 -11.08 -5.59 -20.55
N ALA A 48 -11.93 -5.21 -19.58
CA ALA A 48 -11.43 -4.61 -18.36
C ALA A 48 -10.62 -5.60 -17.52
N THR A 49 -9.54 -5.09 -16.94
CA THR A 49 -8.67 -5.86 -16.06
C THR A 49 -8.23 -5.00 -14.88
N ILE A 50 -8.34 -5.57 -13.69
CA ILE A 50 -7.79 -4.99 -12.47
C ILE A 50 -6.27 -5.18 -12.46
N GLN A 51 -5.56 -4.06 -12.43
CA GLN A 51 -4.12 -3.97 -12.23
C GLN A 51 -3.93 -3.16 -10.96
N GLY A 52 -3.99 -3.85 -9.82
CA GLY A 52 -4.20 -3.22 -8.53
C GLY A 52 -3.03 -3.32 -7.57
N ALA A 53 -2.97 -2.40 -6.63
CA ALA A 53 -2.17 -2.56 -5.43
C ALA A 53 -2.96 -2.07 -4.22
N GLU A 54 -2.75 -2.72 -3.09
CA GLU A 54 -3.16 -2.21 -1.79
C GLU A 54 -2.41 -0.91 -1.48
N TYR A 55 -3.11 0.08 -0.97
CA TYR A 55 -2.54 1.35 -0.55
C TYR A 55 -2.93 1.60 0.90
N GLU A 56 -1.93 1.52 1.78
CA GLU A 56 -2.10 1.80 3.19
C GLU A 56 -2.23 3.32 3.37
N LEU A 57 -3.42 3.74 3.80
CA LEU A 57 -3.71 5.14 4.08
C LEU A 57 -3.32 5.45 5.52
N TYR A 58 -2.48 6.46 5.67
CA TYR A 58 -2.11 7.03 6.97
C TYR A 58 -2.85 8.36 7.13
N HIS A 59 -3.35 8.63 8.33
CA HIS A 59 -3.83 9.96 8.73
C HIS A 59 -2.69 10.68 9.45
N ASP A 60 -1.94 11.52 8.72
CA ASP A 60 -0.87 12.35 9.25
C ASP A 60 -0.77 13.69 8.51
N GLN A 61 0.11 14.59 8.97
CA GLN A 61 0.25 15.92 8.38
C GLN A 61 0.72 15.93 6.91
N ASP A 62 1.27 14.82 6.42
CA ASP A 62 1.82 14.67 5.09
C ASP A 62 0.90 13.87 4.14
N THR A 63 -0.28 13.41 4.60
CA THR A 63 -1.22 12.58 3.82
C THR A 63 -1.55 13.18 2.44
N PHE A 64 -1.84 14.48 2.37
CA PHE A 64 -2.12 15.16 1.09
C PHE A 64 -0.93 15.09 0.12
N ALA A 65 0.28 15.30 0.62
CA ALA A 65 1.49 15.28 -0.19
C ALA A 65 1.86 13.85 -0.61
N LYS A 66 1.62 12.84 0.25
CA LYS A 66 1.75 11.42 -0.09
C LYS A 66 0.81 11.04 -1.23
N ILE A 67 -0.48 11.39 -1.15
CA ILE A 67 -1.47 11.13 -2.21
C ILE A 67 -1.04 11.78 -3.53
N ALA A 68 -0.65 13.06 -3.49
CA ALA A 68 -0.25 13.81 -4.68
C ALA A 68 1.01 13.23 -5.36
N ARG A 69 1.92 12.64 -4.58
CA ARG A 69 3.13 11.97 -5.07
C ARG A 69 2.85 10.56 -5.58
N ASP A 70 2.21 9.72 -4.76
CA ASP A 70 2.13 8.28 -4.99
C ASP A 70 1.26 7.93 -6.19
N LEU A 71 0.07 8.52 -6.30
CA LEU A 71 -0.89 8.12 -7.33
C LEU A 71 -0.37 8.34 -8.76
N PRO A 72 0.28 9.46 -9.10
CA PRO A 72 0.96 9.61 -10.40
C PRO A 72 2.03 8.55 -10.66
N ILE A 73 2.86 8.21 -9.66
CA ILE A 73 3.90 7.17 -9.80
C ILE A 73 3.25 5.80 -10.01
N MET A 74 2.26 5.46 -9.18
CA MET A 74 1.48 4.21 -9.30
C MET A 74 0.89 4.05 -10.70
N LYS A 75 0.29 5.11 -11.26
CA LYS A 75 -0.26 5.07 -12.62
C LYS A 75 0.84 4.98 -13.69
N ASN A 76 1.75 5.94 -13.70
CA ASN A 76 2.61 6.21 -14.86
C ASN A 76 3.80 5.25 -14.91
N ASP A 77 4.33 4.87 -13.75
CA ASP A 77 5.54 4.07 -13.66
C ASP A 77 5.22 2.61 -13.34
N TYR A 78 4.06 2.32 -12.73
CA TYR A 78 3.68 0.96 -12.32
C TYR A 78 2.42 0.42 -13.01
N ASN A 79 1.77 1.20 -13.89
CA ASN A 79 0.52 0.85 -14.57
C ASN A 79 -0.61 0.39 -13.62
N ILE A 80 -0.59 0.83 -12.36
CA ILE A 80 -1.66 0.54 -11.41
C ILE A 80 -2.89 1.37 -11.81
N ASN A 81 -4.03 0.71 -11.96
CA ASN A 81 -5.29 1.34 -12.33
C ASN A 81 -6.34 1.29 -11.21
N THR A 82 -6.11 0.47 -10.19
CA THR A 82 -7.05 0.22 -9.09
C THR A 82 -6.33 0.20 -7.75
N LEU A 83 -6.87 0.88 -6.74
CA LEU A 83 -6.32 0.88 -5.39
C LEU A 83 -7.25 0.08 -4.46
N ASN A 84 -6.73 -0.94 -3.78
CA ASN A 84 -7.39 -1.51 -2.60
C ASN A 84 -7.05 -0.61 -1.40
N LEU A 85 -8.06 0.04 -0.83
CA LEU A 85 -7.87 1.11 0.14
C LEU A 85 -8.05 0.59 1.56
N TYR A 86 -6.96 0.51 2.30
CA TYR A 86 -6.96 0.18 3.72
C TYR A 86 -7.07 1.45 4.56
N ASN A 87 -7.76 1.37 5.69
CA ASN A 87 -8.01 2.47 6.62
C ASN A 87 -8.69 3.70 6.00
N LEU A 88 -9.42 3.55 4.89
CA LEU A 88 -10.13 4.66 4.26
C LEU A 88 -11.12 5.33 5.23
N GLU A 89 -11.72 4.57 6.14
CA GLU A 89 -12.63 5.07 7.15
C GLU A 89 -11.97 6.06 8.12
N THR A 90 -10.66 5.97 8.31
CA THR A 90 -9.89 6.78 9.26
C THR A 90 -9.57 8.18 8.75
N LEU A 91 -9.55 8.38 7.43
CA LEU A 91 -9.26 9.67 6.82
C LEU A 91 -10.36 10.70 7.10
N ASP A 92 -10.00 11.98 7.16
CA ASP A 92 -10.99 13.05 7.20
C ASP A 92 -11.62 13.30 5.80
N ILE A 93 -12.63 14.17 5.74
CA ILE A 93 -13.35 14.47 4.49
C ILE A 93 -12.47 15.16 3.44
N ASN A 94 -11.51 15.98 3.85
CA ASN A 94 -10.62 16.70 2.95
C ASN A 94 -9.58 15.74 2.35
N GLU A 95 -9.02 14.84 3.15
CA GLU A 95 -8.10 13.79 2.71
C GLU A 95 -8.79 12.82 1.74
N LYS A 96 -10.01 12.37 2.07
CA LYS A 96 -10.84 11.58 1.16
C LYS A 96 -11.10 12.31 -0.15
N ASN A 97 -11.41 13.61 -0.10
CA ASN A 97 -11.61 14.40 -1.31
C ASN A 97 -10.32 14.51 -2.14
N ALA A 98 -9.16 14.73 -1.51
CA ALA A 98 -7.87 14.77 -2.21
C ALA A 98 -7.57 13.45 -2.91
N LEU A 99 -7.75 12.32 -2.20
CA LEU A 99 -7.57 10.97 -2.76
C LEU A 99 -8.46 10.75 -3.99
N PHE A 100 -9.78 10.91 -3.84
CA PHE A 100 -10.71 10.61 -4.91
C PHE A 100 -10.61 11.60 -6.08
N ASN A 101 -10.32 12.88 -5.82
CA ASN A 101 -10.08 13.84 -6.90
C ASN A 101 -8.82 13.46 -7.71
N GLN A 102 -7.73 13.10 -7.04
CA GLN A 102 -6.50 12.67 -7.71
C GLN A 102 -6.71 11.37 -8.51
N MET A 103 -7.40 10.38 -7.94
CA MET A 103 -7.76 9.15 -8.65
C MET A 103 -8.62 9.45 -9.89
N SER A 104 -9.59 10.36 -9.77
CA SER A 104 -10.44 10.76 -10.89
C SER A 104 -9.64 11.41 -12.02
N LEU A 105 -8.70 12.30 -11.69
CA LEU A 105 -7.81 12.94 -12.67
C LEU A 105 -6.95 11.91 -13.41
N LEU A 106 -6.55 10.85 -12.73
CA LEU A 106 -5.67 9.78 -13.25
C LEU A 106 -6.44 8.63 -13.92
N GLY A 107 -7.78 8.65 -13.87
CA GLY A 107 -8.63 7.57 -14.37
C GLY A 107 -8.51 6.26 -13.57
N MET A 108 -8.07 6.35 -12.31
CA MET A 108 -7.95 5.21 -11.40
C MET A 108 -9.27 4.93 -10.69
N LYS A 109 -9.42 3.71 -10.20
CA LYS A 109 -10.59 3.27 -9.42
C LYS A 109 -10.20 2.75 -8.04
N SER A 110 -11.18 2.67 -7.16
CA SER A 110 -11.05 2.22 -5.78
C SER A 110 -11.74 0.88 -5.57
N VAL A 111 -11.16 0.12 -4.65
CA VAL A 111 -11.73 -1.05 -3.99
C VAL A 111 -11.69 -0.76 -2.49
N PRO A 112 -12.79 -0.23 -1.92
CA PRO A 112 -12.88 0.00 -0.48
C PRO A 112 -12.91 -1.35 0.26
N ARG A 113 -12.06 -1.48 1.28
CA ARG A 113 -11.95 -2.68 2.10
C ARG A 113 -12.96 -2.66 3.25
N ILE A 114 -13.64 -3.78 3.47
CA ILE A 114 -14.56 -4.02 4.59
C ILE A 114 -14.03 -5.23 5.35
N GLU A 115 -13.25 -4.99 6.40
CA GLU A 115 -12.53 -6.05 7.12
C GLU A 115 -12.49 -5.90 8.63
N TRP A 116 -13.12 -4.86 9.19
CA TRP A 116 -13.26 -4.73 10.63
C TRP A 116 -13.95 -5.95 11.23
N ILE A 117 -13.31 -6.56 12.23
CA ILE A 117 -13.79 -7.75 12.95
C ILE A 117 -14.26 -7.44 14.38
N GLY A 118 -14.09 -6.19 14.83
CA GLY A 118 -14.32 -5.81 16.23
C GLY A 118 -13.41 -6.54 17.22
N ASP A 119 -13.93 -6.82 18.42
CA ASP A 119 -13.22 -7.63 19.41
C ASP A 119 -13.33 -9.13 19.06
N VAL A 120 -12.20 -9.72 18.68
CA VAL A 120 -12.03 -11.13 18.31
C VAL A 120 -12.58 -12.11 19.35
N ASN A 121 -12.54 -11.76 20.64
CA ASN A 121 -13.03 -12.64 21.70
C ASN A 121 -14.56 -12.69 21.76
N SER A 122 -15.21 -11.64 21.26
CA SER A 122 -16.67 -11.48 21.26
C SER A 122 -17.32 -11.69 19.89
N PHE A 123 -16.51 -11.94 18.86
CA PHE A 123 -16.97 -12.13 17.49
C PHE A 123 -18.00 -13.26 17.39
N ARG A 124 -19.02 -13.05 16.56
CA ARG A 124 -20.03 -14.06 16.23
C ARG A 124 -20.36 -14.03 14.73
N PHE A 125 -20.48 -15.20 14.13
CA PHE A 125 -21.06 -15.38 12.80
C PHE A 125 -22.59 -15.21 12.82
N ASP A 126 -23.06 -13.99 13.10
CA ASP A 126 -24.48 -13.67 13.15
C ASP A 126 -24.81 -12.31 12.53
N GLN A 127 -26.12 -12.03 12.41
CA GLN A 127 -26.63 -10.79 11.84
C GLN A 127 -26.24 -9.57 12.68
N ALA A 128 -26.20 -9.69 14.01
CA ALA A 128 -25.92 -8.56 14.88
C ALA A 128 -24.48 -8.06 14.70
N HIS A 129 -23.52 -8.98 14.54
CA HIS A 129 -22.15 -8.62 14.23
C HIS A 129 -22.03 -8.04 12.81
N ALA A 130 -22.73 -8.59 11.82
CA ALA A 130 -22.76 -8.03 10.47
C ALA A 130 -23.30 -6.58 10.45
N ASP A 131 -24.35 -6.28 11.22
CA ASP A 131 -24.89 -4.93 11.37
C ASP A 131 -23.91 -3.98 12.07
N ALA A 132 -23.13 -4.49 13.02
CA ALA A 132 -22.07 -3.72 13.69
C ALA A 132 -20.94 -3.34 12.70
N VAL A 133 -20.55 -4.24 11.80
CA VAL A 133 -19.58 -3.95 10.72
C VAL A 133 -20.09 -2.82 9.83
N VAL A 134 -21.34 -2.89 9.38
CA VAL A 134 -21.94 -1.82 8.56
C VAL A 134 -22.00 -0.50 9.31
N SER A 135 -22.32 -0.53 10.61
CA SER A 135 -22.35 0.66 11.47
C SER A 135 -20.97 1.29 11.63
N TYR A 136 -19.93 0.49 11.79
CA TYR A 136 -18.53 0.95 11.85
C TYR A 136 -18.15 1.72 10.57
N TYR A 137 -18.52 1.20 9.40
CA TYR A 137 -18.18 1.80 8.11
C TYR A 137 -19.18 2.87 7.62
N ASP A 138 -20.22 3.22 8.38
CA ASP A 138 -21.36 3.99 7.86
C ASP A 138 -20.97 5.33 7.21
N SER A 139 -20.15 6.13 7.90
CA SER A 139 -19.65 7.41 7.38
C SER A 139 -18.83 7.26 6.10
N MET A 140 -18.06 6.17 5.98
CA MET A 140 -17.32 5.85 4.77
C MET A 140 -18.27 5.47 3.64
N LEU A 141 -19.27 4.62 3.89
CA LEU A 141 -20.27 4.21 2.91
C LEU A 141 -21.06 5.43 2.38
N GLN A 142 -21.50 6.33 3.25
CA GLN A 142 -22.16 7.58 2.88
C GLN A 142 -21.32 8.42 1.91
N TYR A 143 -20.03 8.59 2.20
CA TYR A 143 -19.11 9.30 1.32
C TYR A 143 -18.95 8.60 -0.03
N LEU A 144 -18.79 7.28 -0.03
CA LEU A 144 -18.54 6.49 -1.23
C LEU A 144 -19.72 6.43 -2.20
N VAL A 145 -20.97 6.56 -1.73
CA VAL A 145 -22.13 6.64 -2.63
C VAL A 145 -22.01 7.84 -3.59
N ALA A 146 -21.57 8.99 -3.08
CA ALA A 146 -21.30 10.18 -3.90
C ALA A 146 -20.11 10.02 -4.86
N LYS A 147 -19.28 9.00 -4.64
CA LYS A 147 -18.11 8.63 -5.46
C LYS A 147 -18.30 7.27 -6.15
N SER A 148 -19.54 6.79 -6.28
CA SER A 148 -19.87 5.45 -6.79
C SER A 148 -19.27 5.12 -8.15
N SER A 149 -19.12 6.11 -9.04
CA SER A 149 -18.45 5.91 -10.34
C SER A 149 -16.96 5.57 -10.23
N GLN A 150 -16.33 5.83 -9.08
CA GLN A 150 -14.93 5.53 -8.80
C GLN A 150 -14.76 4.24 -7.99
N VAL A 151 -15.85 3.61 -7.53
CA VAL A 151 -15.81 2.32 -6.82
C VAL A 151 -16.06 1.20 -7.84
N VAL A 152 -15.10 0.29 -8.00
CA VAL A 152 -15.29 -0.88 -8.89
C VAL A 152 -16.06 -1.98 -8.16
N TYR A 153 -15.64 -2.27 -6.92
CA TYR A 153 -16.32 -3.18 -6.00
C TYR A 153 -15.88 -2.90 -4.56
N PHE A 154 -16.64 -3.36 -3.58
CA PHE A 154 -16.22 -3.43 -2.18
C PHE A 154 -15.61 -4.80 -1.91
N ALA A 155 -14.40 -4.83 -1.34
CA ALA A 155 -13.75 -6.06 -0.90
C ALA A 155 -14.22 -6.41 0.51
N VAL A 156 -15.08 -7.42 0.64
CA VAL A 156 -15.68 -7.85 1.91
C VAL A 156 -14.93 -9.08 2.44
N ASN A 157 -14.19 -8.90 3.53
CA ASN A 157 -13.45 -9.99 4.17
C ASN A 157 -14.36 -10.84 5.07
N ILE A 158 -14.29 -12.16 4.89
CA ILE A 158 -14.76 -13.14 5.85
C ILE A 158 -13.58 -13.52 6.75
N PRO A 159 -13.68 -13.36 8.08
CA PRO A 159 -12.56 -13.60 9.00
C PRO A 159 -12.38 -15.10 9.25
N ASN A 160 -11.72 -15.77 8.29
CA ASN A 160 -11.57 -17.23 8.27
C ASN A 160 -10.17 -17.73 8.66
N ASP A 161 -9.28 -16.83 9.09
CA ASP A 161 -7.88 -17.06 9.44
C ASP A 161 -7.56 -16.90 10.94
N ASN A 162 -8.57 -16.62 11.76
CA ASN A 162 -8.38 -16.32 13.18
C ASN A 162 -8.62 -17.55 14.07
N SER A 163 -7.58 -17.99 14.79
CA SER A 163 -7.63 -19.17 15.65
C SER A 163 -8.52 -19.00 16.89
N ILE A 164 -8.66 -17.77 17.42
CA ILE A 164 -9.55 -17.47 18.55
C ILE A 164 -11.00 -17.63 18.11
N ILE A 165 -11.36 -17.03 16.97
CA ILE A 165 -12.71 -17.17 16.42
C ILE A 165 -12.97 -18.63 16.09
N ALA A 166 -12.05 -19.31 15.41
CA ALA A 166 -12.19 -20.73 15.08
C ALA A 166 -12.41 -21.60 16.32
N GLY A 167 -11.70 -21.32 17.42
CA GLY A 167 -11.87 -22.00 18.71
C GLY A 167 -13.31 -21.95 19.24
N ASN A 168 -14.00 -20.82 19.08
CA ASN A 168 -15.40 -20.66 19.49
C ASN A 168 -16.40 -21.53 18.69
N TYR A 169 -15.97 -22.06 17.54
CA TYR A 169 -16.76 -22.93 16.67
C TYR A 169 -16.18 -24.33 16.57
N GLY A 170 -15.35 -24.79 17.52
CA GLY A 170 -14.79 -26.14 17.53
C GLY A 170 -13.55 -26.32 16.65
N GLY A 171 -12.86 -25.23 16.31
CA GLY A 171 -11.61 -25.20 15.56
C GLY A 171 -11.79 -25.05 14.05
N PHE A 172 -10.67 -24.86 13.34
CA PHE A 172 -10.65 -24.81 11.88
C PHE A 172 -11.28 -26.07 11.28
N ASN A 173 -11.94 -25.91 10.13
CA ASN A 173 -12.60 -26.97 9.34
C ASN A 173 -13.77 -27.72 10.01
N SER A 174 -14.10 -27.40 11.27
CA SER A 174 -15.28 -27.95 11.93
C SER A 174 -16.55 -27.62 11.13
N GLN A 175 -17.60 -28.44 11.27
CA GLN A 175 -18.85 -28.15 10.56
C GLN A 175 -19.50 -26.84 11.04
N ALA A 176 -19.38 -26.51 12.34
CA ALA A 176 -19.90 -25.26 12.90
C ALA A 176 -19.14 -24.04 12.36
N TRP A 177 -17.81 -24.15 12.21
CA TRP A 177 -16.97 -23.12 11.62
C TRP A 177 -17.35 -22.84 10.16
N LYS A 178 -17.55 -23.89 9.36
CA LYS A 178 -17.94 -23.78 7.95
C LYS A 178 -19.36 -23.21 7.79
N ASN A 179 -20.31 -23.69 8.60
CA ASN A 179 -21.67 -23.17 8.55
C ASN A 179 -21.73 -21.70 8.97
N GLY A 180 -21.02 -21.32 10.04
CA GLY A 180 -20.95 -19.93 10.49
C GLY A 180 -20.40 -18.98 9.42
N GLN A 181 -19.30 -19.34 8.75
CA GLN A 181 -18.77 -18.53 7.64
C GLN A 181 -19.79 -18.34 6.52
N LYS A 182 -20.50 -19.42 6.13
CA LYS A 182 -21.52 -19.37 5.08
C LYS A 182 -22.68 -18.45 5.45
N ASP A 183 -23.20 -18.57 6.67
CA ASP A 183 -24.32 -17.75 7.13
C ASP A 183 -23.90 -16.28 7.25
N TYR A 184 -22.73 -16.03 7.83
CA TYR A 184 -22.18 -14.69 8.00
C TYR A 184 -21.89 -13.96 6.69
N ALA A 185 -21.38 -14.65 5.66
CA ALA A 185 -21.24 -14.08 4.33
C ALA A 185 -22.59 -13.60 3.76
N GLY A 186 -23.68 -14.33 4.04
CA GLY A 186 -25.04 -13.93 3.71
C GLY A 186 -25.51 -12.69 4.48
N TYR A 187 -25.29 -12.66 5.79
CA TYR A 187 -25.68 -11.54 6.65
C TYR A 187 -24.94 -10.24 6.28
N LEU A 188 -23.62 -10.30 6.07
CA LEU A 188 -22.83 -9.14 5.65
C LEU A 188 -23.27 -8.61 4.28
N TYR A 189 -23.45 -9.49 3.29
CA TYR A 189 -23.92 -9.07 1.97
C TYR A 189 -25.26 -8.34 2.04
N LEU A 190 -26.22 -8.90 2.78
CA LEU A 190 -27.54 -8.31 2.94
C LEU A 190 -27.48 -6.96 3.66
N ALA A 191 -26.73 -6.88 4.77
CA ALA A 191 -26.60 -5.65 5.55
C ALA A 191 -25.97 -4.52 4.72
N LEU A 192 -24.85 -4.79 4.04
CA LEU A 192 -24.17 -3.83 3.17
C LEU A 192 -25.05 -3.38 2.00
N THR A 193 -25.68 -4.34 1.30
CA THR A 193 -26.54 -4.04 0.15
C THR A 193 -27.74 -3.18 0.57
N ASN A 194 -28.39 -3.53 1.68
CA ASN A 194 -29.51 -2.75 2.21
C ASN A 194 -29.08 -1.33 2.55
N ARG A 195 -27.93 -1.17 3.23
CA ARG A 195 -27.44 0.15 3.60
C ARG A 195 -27.07 0.99 2.38
N LEU A 196 -26.33 0.43 1.43
CA LEU A 196 -25.94 1.13 0.20
C LEU A 196 -27.16 1.52 -0.65
N ASN A 197 -28.17 0.66 -0.74
CA ASN A 197 -29.44 0.98 -1.41
C ASN A 197 -30.20 2.12 -0.69
N GLN A 198 -30.25 2.11 0.65
CA GLN A 198 -30.86 3.20 1.43
C GLN A 198 -30.15 4.54 1.19
N LEU A 199 -28.83 4.50 0.99
CA LEU A 199 -28.03 5.68 0.67
C LEU A 199 -28.13 6.12 -0.79
N GLY A 200 -28.79 5.34 -1.66
CA GLY A 200 -29.02 5.66 -3.07
C GLY A 200 -28.01 5.05 -4.05
N TYR A 201 -27.12 4.16 -3.61
CA TYR A 201 -26.23 3.42 -4.52
C TYR A 201 -26.95 2.19 -5.06
N ALA A 202 -27.59 2.34 -6.23
CA ALA A 202 -28.25 1.23 -6.90
C ALA A 202 -27.21 0.24 -7.47
N ASN A 203 -27.29 -1.02 -7.05
CA ASN A 203 -26.48 -2.15 -7.51
C ASN A 203 -24.97 -2.07 -7.16
N PRO A 204 -24.60 -1.94 -5.88
CA PRO A 204 -23.20 -2.00 -5.47
C PRO A 204 -22.63 -3.39 -5.79
N LYS A 205 -21.35 -3.45 -6.16
CA LYS A 205 -20.63 -4.72 -6.38
C LYS A 205 -19.92 -5.13 -5.11
N LEU A 206 -20.34 -6.25 -4.52
CA LEU A 206 -19.72 -6.80 -3.31
C LEU A 206 -18.97 -8.08 -3.67
N PHE A 207 -17.64 -8.05 -3.53
CA PHE A 207 -16.80 -9.23 -3.74
C PHE A 207 -16.45 -9.82 -2.37
N ILE A 208 -16.57 -11.14 -2.22
CA ILE A 208 -16.32 -11.83 -0.97
C ILE A 208 -14.91 -12.46 -0.99
N SER A 209 -14.17 -12.35 0.12
CA SER A 209 -12.83 -12.94 0.23
C SER A 209 -12.88 -14.47 0.24
N ILE A 210 -11.94 -15.10 -0.47
CA ILE A 210 -11.65 -16.53 -0.38
C ILE A 210 -10.20 -16.67 0.07
N HIS A 211 -9.97 -17.42 1.14
CA HIS A 211 -8.63 -17.70 1.63
C HIS A 211 -8.55 -19.13 2.18
N TYR A 212 -7.81 -20.01 1.50
CA TYR A 212 -7.68 -21.43 1.88
C TYR A 212 -6.66 -21.69 2.99
N GLY A 213 -6.23 -20.63 3.66
CA GLY A 213 -5.08 -20.68 4.53
C GLY A 213 -3.78 -20.74 3.75
N TRP A 214 -2.71 -20.59 4.51
CA TRP A 214 -1.35 -20.36 4.04
C TRP A 214 -0.80 -21.61 3.35
N ASP A 215 -1.19 -22.77 3.86
CA ASP A 215 -0.82 -24.09 3.40
C ASP A 215 -1.95 -24.81 2.64
N ASN A 216 -2.98 -24.07 2.22
CA ASN A 216 -4.21 -24.63 1.69
C ASN A 216 -4.90 -25.62 2.66
N SER A 217 -4.64 -25.61 3.96
CA SER A 217 -5.23 -26.59 4.91
C SER A 217 -6.68 -26.29 5.26
N TRP A 218 -7.19 -25.10 4.96
CA TRP A 218 -8.55 -24.73 5.35
C TRP A 218 -9.58 -25.15 4.32
N ASP A 219 -10.65 -25.77 4.82
CA ASP A 219 -11.82 -26.21 4.08
C ASP A 219 -12.83 -25.05 4.02
N VAL A 220 -12.54 -24.07 3.17
CA VAL A 220 -13.42 -22.92 2.94
C VAL A 220 -14.71 -23.41 2.26
N PRO A 221 -15.90 -23.11 2.80
CA PRO A 221 -17.16 -23.51 2.20
C PRO A 221 -17.48 -22.65 0.96
N VAL A 222 -18.46 -23.08 0.18
CA VAL A 222 -19.02 -22.26 -0.90
C VAL A 222 -20.01 -21.24 -0.32
N TYR A 223 -19.78 -19.95 -0.55
CA TYR A 223 -20.65 -18.86 -0.08
C TYR A 223 -21.87 -18.61 -0.98
N ASP A 224 -22.59 -19.66 -1.36
CA ASP A 224 -23.78 -19.58 -2.23
C ASP A 224 -24.91 -18.68 -1.66
N SER A 225 -25.00 -18.57 -0.34
CA SER A 225 -25.94 -17.73 0.42
C SER A 225 -25.70 -16.23 0.21
N SER A 226 -24.46 -15.83 -0.06
CA SER A 226 -24.04 -14.43 -0.14
C SER A 226 -24.52 -13.72 -1.41
N LYS A 227 -25.01 -14.42 -2.44
CA LYS A 227 -25.33 -13.82 -3.76
C LYS A 227 -24.23 -12.90 -4.31
N ALA A 228 -22.97 -13.15 -3.93
CA ALA A 228 -21.84 -12.28 -4.25
C ALA A 228 -21.78 -11.89 -5.74
N ASP A 229 -21.35 -10.65 -5.99
CA ASP A 229 -21.12 -10.17 -7.35
C ASP A 229 -19.82 -10.73 -7.94
N GLY A 230 -18.88 -11.11 -7.09
CA GLY A 230 -17.57 -11.61 -7.43
C GLY A 230 -16.84 -12.17 -6.21
N TYR A 231 -15.61 -12.60 -6.44
CA TYR A 231 -14.72 -13.10 -5.40
C TYR A 231 -13.36 -12.45 -5.53
N PHE A 232 -12.63 -12.39 -4.43
CA PHE A 232 -11.19 -12.17 -4.47
C PHE A 232 -10.47 -13.26 -3.70
N LEU A 233 -9.46 -13.86 -4.32
CA LEU A 233 -8.69 -14.97 -3.77
C LEU A 233 -7.41 -14.42 -3.16
N GLN A 234 -7.29 -14.49 -1.84
CA GLN A 234 -6.05 -14.19 -1.13
C GLN A 234 -5.16 -15.41 -1.10
N THR A 235 -3.99 -15.29 -1.71
CA THR A 235 -3.05 -16.41 -1.85
C THR A 235 -1.61 -15.93 -1.80
N TYR A 236 -0.74 -16.76 -1.23
CA TYR A 236 0.69 -16.53 -1.18
C TYR A 236 1.42 -17.74 -1.76
N SER A 237 2.57 -17.51 -2.38
CA SER A 237 3.48 -18.58 -2.80
C SER A 237 4.46 -18.85 -1.67
N TYR A 238 4.67 -20.11 -1.30
CA TYR A 238 5.63 -20.50 -0.27
C TYR A 238 6.85 -21.14 -0.91
N PRO A 239 8.08 -20.75 -0.55
CA PRO A 239 9.26 -21.41 -1.09
C PRO A 239 9.28 -22.89 -0.66
N LEU A 240 9.67 -23.78 -1.58
CA LEU A 240 9.86 -25.21 -1.26
C LEU A 240 10.88 -25.44 -0.15
N TYR A 241 11.87 -24.54 -0.04
CA TYR A 241 12.95 -24.60 0.94
C TYR A 241 13.17 -23.22 1.54
N LYS A 242 12.80 -23.04 2.82
CA LYS A 242 12.96 -21.75 3.53
C LYS A 242 14.44 -21.33 3.70
N ASP A 243 15.33 -22.31 3.88
CA ASP A 243 16.77 -22.08 4.10
C ASP A 243 17.56 -22.10 2.79
N CYS A 244 16.88 -22.34 1.67
CA CYS A 244 17.51 -22.34 0.37
C CYS A 244 16.55 -21.84 -0.71
N LEU A 245 16.35 -20.52 -0.73
CA LEU A 245 15.37 -19.87 -1.59
C LEU A 245 15.79 -19.89 -3.07
N PRO A 246 14.83 -20.01 -4.02
CA PRO A 246 15.10 -19.79 -5.44
C PRO A 246 15.86 -18.49 -5.71
N GLY A 247 16.94 -18.57 -6.48
CA GLY A 247 17.80 -17.42 -6.81
C GLY A 247 19.00 -17.22 -5.87
N SER A 248 19.01 -17.89 -4.71
CA SER A 248 20.16 -17.87 -3.80
C SER A 248 21.35 -18.68 -4.32
N SER A 249 22.54 -18.44 -3.75
CA SER A 249 23.76 -19.21 -4.06
C SER A 249 23.64 -20.69 -3.70
N CYS A 250 22.99 -21.02 -2.58
CA CYS A 250 22.74 -22.43 -2.22
C CYS A 250 21.80 -23.10 -3.22
N TRP A 251 20.79 -22.38 -3.74
CA TRP A 251 19.87 -22.93 -4.71
C TRP A 251 20.59 -23.19 -6.03
N GLN A 252 21.33 -22.19 -6.52
CA GLN A 252 22.08 -22.29 -7.76
C GLN A 252 23.06 -23.47 -7.75
N SER A 253 23.75 -23.70 -6.63
CA SER A 253 24.69 -24.83 -6.48
C SER A 253 24.03 -26.20 -6.43
N ARG A 254 22.80 -26.31 -5.91
CA ARG A 254 22.09 -27.59 -5.77
C ARG A 254 21.19 -27.93 -6.94
N TYR A 255 20.53 -26.93 -7.52
CA TYR A 255 19.43 -27.11 -8.47
C TYR A 255 19.61 -26.30 -9.77
N GLY A 256 20.67 -25.49 -9.87
CA GLY A 256 20.88 -24.59 -11.01
C GLY A 256 19.93 -23.39 -11.02
N ALA A 257 19.76 -22.76 -12.18
CA ALA A 257 18.87 -21.62 -12.33
C ALA A 257 17.40 -22.05 -12.12
N PRO A 258 16.63 -21.39 -11.23
CA PRO A 258 15.24 -21.73 -11.01
C PRO A 258 14.37 -21.35 -12.23
N SER A 259 13.36 -22.16 -12.51
CA SER A 259 12.27 -21.76 -13.40
C SER A 259 11.31 -20.81 -12.68
N THR A 260 10.51 -20.05 -13.44
CA THR A 260 9.45 -19.21 -12.88
C THR A 260 8.46 -20.01 -12.02
N ASN A 261 8.11 -21.23 -12.45
CA ASN A 261 7.23 -22.12 -11.68
C ASN A 261 7.81 -22.47 -10.30
N ARG A 262 9.13 -22.63 -10.19
CA ARG A 262 9.78 -22.93 -8.91
C ARG A 262 9.93 -21.70 -8.03
N ILE A 263 10.12 -20.52 -8.63
CA ILE A 263 10.15 -19.25 -7.88
C ILE A 263 8.83 -19.00 -7.16
N ILE A 264 7.70 -19.29 -7.83
CA ILE A 264 6.36 -19.11 -7.24
C ILE A 264 5.76 -20.41 -6.66
N ASN A 265 6.57 -21.47 -6.56
CA ASN A 265 6.17 -22.80 -6.14
C ASN A 265 4.78 -23.23 -6.67
N VAL A 266 4.65 -23.38 -7.99
CA VAL A 266 3.38 -23.79 -8.60
C VAL A 266 2.94 -25.18 -8.13
N ASP A 267 3.88 -26.13 -8.11
CA ASP A 267 3.57 -27.56 -8.00
C ASP A 267 3.61 -28.09 -6.55
N GLY A 268 4.12 -27.33 -5.59
CA GLY A 268 4.18 -27.72 -4.18
C GLY A 268 4.88 -29.06 -3.99
N SER A 269 4.26 -29.94 -3.19
CA SER A 269 4.76 -31.30 -2.92
C SER A 269 4.86 -32.20 -4.16
N THR A 270 4.35 -31.79 -5.32
CA THR A 270 4.44 -32.56 -6.58
C THR A 270 5.63 -32.16 -7.44
N ASP A 271 6.41 -31.15 -7.05
CA ASP A 271 7.69 -30.85 -7.70
C ASP A 271 8.67 -32.01 -7.49
N SER A 272 9.43 -32.37 -8.52
CA SER A 272 10.39 -33.48 -8.48
C SER A 272 11.54 -33.25 -7.50
N ILE A 273 11.80 -32.01 -7.09
CA ILE A 273 12.79 -31.66 -6.08
C ILE A 273 12.16 -31.32 -4.72
N ALA A 274 10.87 -31.54 -4.52
CA ALA A 274 10.22 -31.26 -3.24
C ALA A 274 10.82 -32.13 -2.11
N PRO A 275 11.11 -31.58 -0.92
CA PRO A 275 11.60 -32.38 0.19
C PRO A 275 10.54 -33.39 0.66
N ALA A 276 10.99 -34.49 1.27
CA ALA A 276 10.06 -35.44 1.89
C ALA A 276 9.24 -34.72 2.98
N GLY A 277 7.91 -34.84 2.91
CA GLY A 277 7.00 -34.11 3.80
C GLY A 277 6.76 -32.65 3.41
N ALA A 278 7.20 -32.22 2.22
CA ALA A 278 6.78 -30.93 1.66
C ALA A 278 5.25 -30.85 1.67
N PRO A 279 4.69 -29.77 2.23
CA PRO A 279 3.24 -29.62 2.27
C PRO A 279 2.70 -29.36 0.84
N LYS A 280 1.42 -29.66 0.57
CA LYS A 280 0.78 -29.63 -0.77
C LYS A 280 0.64 -28.21 -1.36
N ASN A 281 1.43 -27.25 -0.88
CA ASN A 281 1.16 -25.81 -0.81
C ASN A 281 1.47 -25.05 -2.11
N GLY A 282 1.33 -25.72 -3.25
CA GLY A 282 1.56 -25.06 -4.53
C GLY A 282 0.39 -24.16 -4.91
N LEU A 283 0.65 -23.09 -5.68
CA LEU A 283 -0.41 -22.23 -6.23
C LEU A 283 -1.43 -23.03 -7.09
N LYS A 284 -1.01 -24.18 -7.63
CA LYS A 284 -1.87 -25.13 -8.34
C LYS A 284 -2.94 -25.75 -7.46
N GLU A 285 -2.63 -26.09 -6.21
CA GLU A 285 -3.62 -26.62 -5.27
C GLU A 285 -4.64 -25.54 -4.91
N THR A 286 -4.18 -24.32 -4.62
CA THR A 286 -5.05 -23.17 -4.32
C THR A 286 -6.04 -22.91 -5.46
N LEU A 287 -5.52 -22.82 -6.69
CA LEU A 287 -6.34 -22.59 -7.87
C LEU A 287 -7.28 -23.78 -8.14
N GLY A 288 -6.79 -25.01 -7.98
CA GLY A 288 -7.59 -26.23 -8.13
C GLY A 288 -8.78 -26.27 -7.16
N LYS A 289 -8.57 -25.94 -5.89
CA LYS A 289 -9.63 -25.84 -4.88
C LYS A 289 -10.67 -24.80 -5.27
N PHE A 290 -10.22 -23.59 -5.60
CA PHE A 290 -11.10 -22.51 -6.03
C PHE A 290 -11.95 -22.91 -7.24
N MET A 291 -11.32 -23.44 -8.28
CA MET A 291 -12.03 -23.83 -9.50
C MET A 291 -13.01 -24.97 -9.23
N GLY A 292 -12.64 -25.97 -8.43
CA GLY A 292 -13.53 -27.06 -8.02
C GLY A 292 -14.80 -26.57 -7.30
N GLN A 293 -14.70 -25.48 -6.53
CA GLN A 293 -15.78 -24.95 -5.71
C GLN A 293 -16.61 -23.85 -6.39
N TYR A 294 -15.96 -22.94 -7.12
CA TYR A 294 -16.54 -21.65 -7.54
C TYR A 294 -16.70 -21.49 -9.05
N GLN A 295 -16.08 -22.34 -9.89
CA GLN A 295 -16.11 -22.15 -11.35
C GLN A 295 -17.53 -22.10 -11.93
N ASN A 296 -18.44 -22.92 -11.37
CA ASN A 296 -19.82 -23.04 -11.86
C ASN A 296 -20.70 -21.84 -11.48
N GLN A 297 -20.22 -20.95 -10.62
CA GLN A 297 -20.95 -19.74 -10.28
C GLN A 297 -20.83 -18.64 -11.35
N ASN A 298 -19.86 -18.78 -12.28
CA ASN A 298 -19.61 -17.83 -13.37
C ASN A 298 -19.50 -16.37 -12.87
N LYS A 299 -18.79 -16.17 -11.75
CA LYS A 299 -18.56 -14.86 -11.13
C LYS A 299 -17.13 -14.39 -11.37
N PRO A 300 -16.89 -13.08 -11.55
CA PRO A 300 -15.54 -12.53 -11.67
C PRO A 300 -14.69 -12.84 -10.44
N LEU A 301 -13.41 -13.08 -10.67
CA LEU A 301 -12.37 -13.31 -9.67
C LEU A 301 -11.25 -12.27 -9.83
N VAL A 302 -10.84 -11.64 -8.73
CA VAL A 302 -9.56 -10.91 -8.64
C VAL A 302 -8.61 -11.72 -7.74
N VAL A 303 -7.35 -11.86 -8.14
CA VAL A 303 -6.37 -12.58 -7.29
C VAL A 303 -5.55 -11.58 -6.50
N GLU A 304 -5.58 -11.70 -5.18
CA GLU A 304 -4.75 -10.96 -4.23
C GLU A 304 -3.52 -11.79 -3.87
N PHE A 305 -2.33 -11.26 -4.13
CA PHE A 305 -1.08 -11.93 -3.76
C PHE A 305 -0.02 -10.96 -3.27
N GLY A 306 0.88 -11.46 -2.42
CA GLY A 306 1.99 -10.72 -1.85
C GLY A 306 3.30 -11.48 -1.98
N PHE A 307 4.40 -10.73 -2.05
CA PHE A 307 5.75 -11.23 -1.94
C PHE A 307 6.57 -10.27 -1.09
N HIS A 308 7.48 -10.80 -0.28
CA HIS A 308 8.45 -10.04 0.50
C HIS A 308 9.83 -10.70 0.38
N THR A 309 10.87 -10.04 0.86
CA THR A 309 12.26 -10.48 0.78
C THR A 309 12.86 -10.64 2.16
N GLN A 310 13.99 -11.36 2.25
CA GLN A 310 14.78 -11.39 3.49
C GLN A 310 15.67 -10.13 3.64
N TRP A 311 15.74 -9.29 2.60
CA TRP A 311 16.69 -8.18 2.54
C TRP A 311 16.47 -7.15 3.64
N PHE A 312 15.22 -6.82 3.96
CA PHE A 312 14.88 -5.85 5.01
C PHE A 312 15.25 -6.32 6.41
N ASN A 313 15.46 -7.63 6.56
CA ASN A 313 15.89 -8.27 7.79
C ASN A 313 17.38 -8.64 7.78
N ASN A 314 18.22 -7.92 7.02
CA ASN A 314 19.64 -8.22 6.84
C ASN A 314 19.91 -9.66 6.39
N ASN A 315 19.00 -10.23 5.57
CA ASN A 315 19.01 -11.63 5.15
C ASN A 315 18.92 -12.63 6.31
N THR A 316 18.40 -12.21 7.46
CA THR A 316 18.16 -13.10 8.60
C THR A 316 16.89 -13.92 8.34
N PRO A 317 16.94 -15.27 8.42
CA PRO A 317 15.76 -16.09 8.24
C PRO A 317 14.63 -15.73 9.22
N THR A 318 13.41 -15.80 8.73
CA THR A 318 12.16 -15.64 9.49
C THR A 318 11.30 -16.90 9.31
N ASP A 319 10.41 -17.17 10.25
CA ASP A 319 9.37 -18.20 10.12
C ASP A 319 8.19 -17.72 9.24
N GLN A 320 8.07 -16.41 9.00
CA GLN A 320 7.16 -15.86 8.00
C GLN A 320 7.72 -16.16 6.60
N THR A 321 7.20 -17.21 5.98
CA THR A 321 7.66 -17.71 4.67
C THR A 321 6.65 -17.49 3.56
N ALA A 322 5.49 -16.92 3.89
CA ALA A 322 4.42 -16.60 2.95
C ALA A 322 4.89 -15.56 1.94
N GLY A 323 5.01 -15.91 0.66
CA GLY A 323 5.49 -14.97 -0.36
C GLY A 323 6.99 -14.65 -0.25
N LEU A 324 7.75 -15.40 0.54
CA LEU A 324 9.17 -15.12 0.76
C LEU A 324 10.01 -15.37 -0.50
N GLN A 325 10.82 -14.38 -0.86
CA GLN A 325 11.74 -14.39 -1.98
C GLN A 325 13.15 -14.03 -1.51
N TYR A 326 14.17 -14.48 -2.26
CA TYR A 326 15.56 -14.26 -1.86
C TYR A 326 15.95 -12.78 -1.86
N ASP A 327 15.70 -12.10 -2.98
CA ASP A 327 16.03 -10.69 -3.19
C ASP A 327 14.96 -9.99 -4.06
N ILE A 328 15.18 -8.71 -4.35
CA ILE A 328 14.27 -7.90 -5.17
C ILE A 328 14.13 -8.47 -6.59
N ALA A 329 15.19 -9.03 -7.17
CA ALA A 329 15.14 -9.60 -8.52
C ALA A 329 14.26 -10.87 -8.58
N ALA A 330 14.39 -11.74 -7.57
CA ALA A 330 13.52 -12.90 -7.39
C ALA A 330 12.07 -12.46 -7.14
N LYS A 331 11.85 -11.43 -6.30
CA LYS A 331 10.51 -10.85 -6.08
C LYS A 331 9.88 -10.34 -7.38
N ASN A 332 10.61 -9.59 -8.19
CA ASN A 332 10.11 -9.07 -9.47
C ASN A 332 9.74 -10.20 -10.44
N THR A 333 10.56 -11.25 -10.47
CA THR A 333 10.27 -12.46 -11.24
C THR A 333 9.02 -13.17 -10.73
N ALA A 334 8.89 -13.30 -9.40
CA ALA A 334 7.76 -13.95 -8.73
C ALA A 334 6.43 -13.22 -8.99
N LEU A 335 6.42 -11.89 -8.88
CA LEU A 335 5.28 -11.03 -9.18
C LEU A 335 4.73 -11.29 -10.60
N THR A 336 5.63 -11.22 -11.59
CA THR A 336 5.27 -11.42 -13.00
C THR A 336 4.81 -12.85 -13.26
N ALA A 337 5.51 -13.83 -12.69
CA ALA A 337 5.18 -15.24 -12.85
C ALA A 337 3.82 -15.60 -12.22
N ALA A 338 3.52 -15.12 -11.01
CA ALA A 338 2.25 -15.36 -10.35
C ALA A 338 1.08 -14.73 -11.11
N TYR A 339 1.22 -13.47 -11.53
CA TYR A 339 0.21 -12.80 -12.35
C TYR A 339 -0.08 -13.58 -13.64
N ASN A 340 0.97 -13.98 -14.37
CA ASN A 340 0.82 -14.74 -15.61
C ASN A 340 0.20 -16.13 -15.37
N TYR A 341 0.61 -16.81 -14.30
CA TYR A 341 0.06 -18.10 -13.90
C TYR A 341 -1.45 -18.04 -13.74
N PHE A 342 -1.96 -17.16 -12.87
CA PHE A 342 -3.40 -17.03 -12.67
C PHE A 342 -4.12 -16.56 -13.95
N LYS A 343 -3.61 -15.52 -14.62
CA LYS A 343 -4.24 -14.97 -15.83
C LYS A 343 -4.46 -16.02 -16.93
N SER A 344 -3.56 -17.00 -17.05
CA SER A 344 -3.62 -18.05 -18.08
C SER A 344 -4.73 -19.09 -17.89
N TYR A 345 -5.27 -19.25 -16.67
CA TYR A 345 -6.12 -20.41 -16.37
C TYR A 345 -7.57 -20.23 -16.81
N SER A 346 -8.17 -19.06 -16.52
CA SER A 346 -9.56 -18.77 -16.92
C SER A 346 -9.74 -17.28 -17.21
N PRO A 347 -9.42 -16.84 -18.44
CA PRO A 347 -9.50 -15.41 -18.81
C PRO A 347 -10.90 -14.80 -18.66
N ASN A 348 -11.95 -15.62 -18.72
CA ASN A 348 -13.33 -15.17 -18.57
C ASN A 348 -13.69 -14.87 -17.11
N MET A 349 -13.16 -15.67 -16.18
CA MET A 349 -13.42 -15.55 -14.75
C MET A 349 -12.43 -14.60 -14.07
N ILE A 350 -11.13 -14.75 -14.37
CA ILE A 350 -10.07 -14.00 -13.74
C ILE A 350 -9.98 -12.61 -14.38
N LYS A 351 -10.44 -11.60 -13.64
CA LYS A 351 -10.54 -10.20 -14.08
C LYS A 351 -9.35 -9.35 -13.67
N GLY A 352 -8.28 -9.95 -13.15
CA GLY A 352 -7.05 -9.25 -12.84
C GLY A 352 -6.47 -9.65 -11.50
N ALA A 353 -5.55 -8.83 -11.02
CA ALA A 353 -4.84 -9.05 -9.79
C ALA A 353 -4.65 -7.77 -8.99
N MET A 354 -4.53 -7.94 -7.69
CA MET A 354 -4.22 -6.90 -6.72
C MET A 354 -2.96 -7.35 -5.97
N TYR A 355 -1.92 -6.55 -6.01
CA TYR A 355 -0.75 -6.81 -5.17
C TYR A 355 -0.99 -6.32 -3.73
N PHE A 356 -0.45 -7.06 -2.77
CA PHE A 356 -0.69 -6.86 -1.34
C PHE A 356 -0.13 -5.56 -0.74
N GLY A 357 0.74 -4.80 -1.42
CA GLY A 357 1.21 -3.55 -0.83
C GLY A 357 1.95 -2.61 -1.78
N TRP A 358 1.45 -1.40 -1.96
CA TRP A 358 2.23 -0.32 -2.56
C TRP A 358 3.35 0.13 -1.60
N ASN A 359 2.94 0.50 -0.38
CA ASN A 359 3.73 1.16 0.66
C ASN A 359 3.70 0.40 2.00
N LEU A 360 3.44 -0.91 1.97
CA LEU A 360 3.34 -1.73 3.18
C LEU A 360 4.70 -2.28 3.58
N VAL A 361 5.19 -1.84 4.74
CA VAL A 361 6.28 -2.48 5.48
C VAL A 361 5.75 -2.80 6.87
N LYS A 362 5.79 -4.07 7.28
CA LYS A 362 5.31 -4.51 8.58
C LYS A 362 6.22 -5.54 9.21
N ASP A 363 6.25 -5.56 10.53
CA ASP A 363 6.97 -6.57 11.29
C ASP A 363 6.09 -7.82 11.46
N GLU A 364 6.61 -8.99 11.07
CA GLU A 364 5.92 -10.28 11.14
C GLU A 364 6.86 -11.43 11.53
N GLY A 365 6.25 -12.54 11.96
CA GLY A 365 6.96 -13.76 12.34
C GLY A 365 7.41 -13.80 13.81
N ASN A 366 8.03 -14.90 14.19
CA ASN A 366 8.63 -15.16 15.48
C ASN A 366 10.02 -15.82 15.33
N PRO A 367 11.12 -15.08 15.56
CA PRO A 367 11.18 -13.70 16.02
C PRO A 367 10.65 -12.72 14.97
N SER A 368 10.11 -11.60 15.45
CA SER A 368 9.59 -10.52 14.63
C SER A 368 10.65 -9.96 13.68
N ALA A 369 10.31 -9.80 12.41
CA ALA A 369 11.20 -9.30 11.36
C ALA A 369 10.45 -8.38 10.39
N ALA A 370 11.14 -7.40 9.80
CA ALA A 370 10.55 -6.47 8.85
C ALA A 370 10.34 -7.13 7.49
N MET A 371 9.11 -7.07 6.99
CA MET A 371 8.69 -7.60 5.69
C MET A 371 8.34 -6.46 4.74
N ASP A 372 9.02 -6.41 3.60
CA ASP A 372 8.83 -5.47 2.50
C ASP A 372 7.77 -5.97 1.52
N TRP A 373 6.51 -5.89 1.95
CA TRP A 373 5.37 -6.11 1.07
C TRP A 373 5.19 -4.99 0.04
N SER A 374 6.05 -3.98 0.03
CA SER A 374 5.96 -2.78 -0.82
C SER A 374 6.43 -3.00 -2.25
N LEU A 375 5.70 -2.45 -3.23
CA LEU A 375 6.18 -2.26 -4.60
C LEU A 375 7.14 -1.06 -4.70
N GLN A 376 6.91 -0.03 -3.88
CA GLN A 376 7.79 1.12 -3.79
C GLN A 376 8.79 0.90 -2.65
N TYR A 377 10.02 0.56 -3.01
CA TYR A 377 11.05 0.31 -2.02
C TYR A 377 11.55 1.61 -1.38
N PRO A 378 11.79 1.64 -0.07
CA PRO A 378 12.32 2.81 0.61
C PRO A 378 13.71 3.21 0.10
N TYR A 379 13.89 4.51 -0.12
CA TYR A 379 15.12 5.09 -0.62
C TYR A 379 16.24 5.06 0.42
N SER A 380 17.45 4.78 -0.05
CA SER A 380 18.70 4.98 0.69
C SER A 380 19.67 5.77 -0.18
N GLY A 381 20.57 6.52 0.45
CA GLY A 381 21.47 7.44 -0.24
C GLY A 381 20.94 8.87 -0.26
N PHE A 382 21.32 9.63 -1.29
CA PHE A 382 20.99 11.04 -1.43
C PHE A 382 19.60 11.26 -2.00
N LEU A 383 18.84 12.17 -1.38
CA LEU A 383 17.55 12.67 -1.85
C LEU A 383 17.63 14.19 -2.01
N GLU A 384 17.51 14.66 -3.25
CA GLU A 384 17.55 16.08 -3.59
C GLU A 384 16.26 16.80 -3.14
N ALA A 385 16.38 18.00 -2.59
CA ALA A 385 15.26 18.72 -1.97
C ALA A 385 14.27 19.29 -3.00
N GLU A 386 14.71 19.46 -4.24
CA GLU A 386 13.93 19.91 -5.38
C GLU A 386 13.34 18.77 -6.21
N ASN A 387 13.71 17.51 -5.96
CA ASN A 387 13.27 16.40 -6.80
C ASN A 387 11.80 16.06 -6.52
N PRO A 388 10.87 16.31 -7.47
CA PRO A 388 9.44 16.12 -7.23
C PRO A 388 9.03 14.65 -7.11
N ILE A 389 9.89 13.70 -7.47
CA ILE A 389 9.62 12.25 -7.33
C ILE A 389 9.74 11.84 -5.86
N THR A 390 10.73 12.39 -5.15
CA THR A 390 11.09 11.98 -3.79
C THR A 390 10.73 13.01 -2.73
N THR A 391 10.44 14.24 -3.16
CA THR A 391 10.30 15.39 -2.27
C THR A 391 9.08 16.24 -2.64
N SER A 392 8.28 16.64 -1.64
CA SER A 392 7.27 17.70 -1.77
C SER A 392 7.75 18.96 -1.08
N THR A 393 7.62 20.09 -1.76
CA THR A 393 8.07 21.38 -1.25
C THR A 393 7.15 22.49 -1.71
N ASN A 394 6.93 23.48 -0.84
CA ASN A 394 6.30 24.76 -1.19
C ASN A 394 7.31 25.94 -1.10
N ALA A 395 8.58 25.59 -0.93
CA ALA A 395 9.69 26.52 -0.80
C ALA A 395 10.12 27.09 -2.16
N ILE A 396 11.00 28.09 -2.13
CA ILE A 396 11.52 28.70 -3.35
C ILE A 396 12.66 27.81 -3.86
N THR A 397 12.52 27.27 -5.06
CA THR A 397 13.64 26.60 -5.74
C THR A 397 14.61 27.65 -6.27
N PHE A 398 15.90 27.42 -6.11
CA PHE A 398 16.96 28.27 -6.65
C PHE A 398 18.00 27.42 -7.37
N ASN A 399 18.67 28.03 -8.34
CA ASN A 399 19.82 27.42 -9.03
C ASN A 399 21.10 27.83 -8.27
N ASP A 400 22.10 26.95 -8.18
CA ASP A 400 23.39 27.11 -7.43
C ASP A 400 23.48 26.33 -6.10
N ALA A 401 23.12 25.05 -6.14
CA ALA A 401 23.33 24.10 -5.04
C ALA A 401 24.69 23.36 -5.11
N SER A 402 25.03 22.47 -4.17
CA SER A 402 26.40 21.95 -4.00
C SER A 402 26.99 21.25 -5.23
N THR A 403 26.13 20.77 -6.14
CA THR A 403 26.45 20.11 -7.41
C THR A 403 26.12 20.97 -8.65
N GLY A 404 25.71 22.23 -8.46
CA GLY A 404 25.43 23.20 -9.53
C GLY A 404 24.07 23.04 -10.21
N ILE A 405 23.13 22.30 -9.60
CA ILE A 405 21.78 22.08 -10.14
C ILE A 405 20.81 23.00 -9.40
N ASN A 406 20.09 22.51 -8.38
CA ASN A 406 19.05 23.27 -7.70
C ASN A 406 19.00 22.95 -6.20
N GLY A 407 18.38 23.81 -5.42
CA GLY A 407 18.05 23.57 -4.01
C GLY A 407 16.78 24.31 -3.61
N VAL A 408 16.37 24.20 -2.34
CA VAL A 408 15.14 24.85 -1.84
C VAL A 408 15.43 25.79 -0.66
N ALA A 409 14.89 27.00 -0.72
CA ALA A 409 15.06 28.01 0.31
C ALA A 409 13.87 28.01 1.28
N LEU A 410 14.11 27.54 2.51
CA LEU A 410 13.15 27.60 3.61
C LEU A 410 13.31 28.94 4.32
N SER A 411 12.58 29.97 3.91
CA SER A 411 12.85 31.37 4.28
C SER A 411 11.71 32.11 4.99
N ALA A 412 10.56 31.47 5.18
CA ALA A 412 9.41 32.08 5.84
C ALA A 412 8.51 31.03 6.49
N LEU A 413 7.68 31.46 7.44
CA LEU A 413 6.75 30.59 8.17
C LEU A 413 5.93 29.69 7.22
N GLY A 414 5.96 28.39 7.49
CA GLY A 414 5.23 27.37 6.72
C GLY A 414 5.93 26.93 5.43
N LYS A 415 7.13 27.43 5.12
CA LYS A 415 7.96 26.86 4.06
C LYS A 415 8.55 25.53 4.51
N TYR A 416 8.46 24.50 3.66
CA TYR A 416 8.93 23.17 3.99
C TYR A 416 9.52 22.43 2.79
N ALA A 417 10.31 21.39 3.10
CA ALA A 417 10.66 20.29 2.21
C ALA A 417 10.39 18.96 2.93
N VAL A 418 9.58 18.08 2.33
CA VAL A 418 9.23 16.75 2.86
C VAL A 418 9.79 15.70 1.92
N PHE A 419 10.75 14.92 2.42
CA PHE A 419 11.35 13.77 1.75
C PHE A 419 10.57 12.51 2.12
N PHE A 420 10.26 11.68 1.14
CA PHE A 420 9.37 10.55 1.35
C PHE A 420 10.03 9.19 1.17
N ASN A 421 9.37 8.18 1.75
CA ASN A 421 9.68 6.78 1.54
C ASN A 421 11.13 6.46 1.94
N SER A 422 11.53 6.91 3.12
CA SER A 422 12.90 6.79 3.62
C SER A 422 13.22 5.39 4.13
N ARG A 423 14.45 4.91 3.92
CA ARG A 423 14.99 3.72 4.60
C ARG A 423 15.01 3.92 6.12
N LYS A 424 14.83 2.81 6.85
CA LYS A 424 15.04 2.79 8.31
C LYS A 424 16.50 3.12 8.65
N ASP A 425 16.69 4.14 9.48
CA ASP A 425 18.01 4.56 9.94
C ASP A 425 17.93 5.30 11.29
N THR A 426 19.10 5.59 11.86
CA THR A 426 19.28 6.46 13.02
C THR A 426 20.13 7.70 12.74
N ILE A 427 20.76 7.75 11.56
CA ILE A 427 21.57 8.88 11.10
C ILE A 427 20.90 9.51 9.88
N LEU A 428 20.78 10.84 9.92
CA LEU A 428 20.38 11.68 8.81
C LEU A 428 21.47 12.71 8.55
N ALA A 429 22.00 12.76 7.32
CA ALA A 429 22.86 13.86 6.90
C ALA A 429 22.04 14.89 6.12
N ILE A 430 22.27 16.18 6.34
CA ILE A 430 21.58 17.27 5.64
C ILE A 430 22.63 18.20 5.06
N THR A 431 22.68 18.31 3.74
CA THR A 431 23.52 19.28 3.04
C THR A 431 22.75 20.59 2.86
N TYR A 432 23.35 21.69 3.27
CA TYR A 432 22.68 22.98 3.40
C TYR A 432 23.65 24.15 3.21
N SER A 433 23.09 25.35 3.07
CA SER A 433 23.80 26.62 3.23
C SER A 433 23.02 27.57 4.13
N ASN A 434 23.75 28.33 4.96
CA ASN A 434 23.23 29.36 5.84
C ASN A 434 24.11 30.60 5.71
N GLY A 435 23.64 31.58 4.94
CA GLY A 435 24.35 32.84 4.71
C GLY A 435 24.15 33.89 5.80
N ALA A 436 23.47 33.56 6.91
CA ALA A 436 23.31 34.48 8.02
C ALA A 436 24.62 34.64 8.82
N ALA A 437 24.72 35.72 9.59
CA ALA A 437 25.86 36.00 10.46
C ALA A 437 25.94 35.08 11.70
N ALA A 438 24.91 34.28 11.95
CA ALA A 438 24.82 33.34 13.07
C ALA A 438 24.19 32.02 12.63
N ASP A 439 24.25 31.02 13.49
CA ASP A 439 23.59 29.75 13.28
C ASP A 439 22.08 29.94 13.13
N ALA A 440 21.50 29.21 12.18
CA ALA A 440 20.08 29.19 11.91
C ALA A 440 19.43 27.94 12.53
N LYS A 441 18.12 28.00 12.78
CA LYS A 441 17.35 26.85 13.24
C LYS A 441 16.17 26.60 12.31
N LEU A 442 15.89 25.31 12.10
CA LEU A 442 14.63 24.80 11.54
C LEU A 442 14.12 23.66 12.43
N HIS A 443 12.88 23.25 12.22
CA HIS A 443 12.33 22.06 12.84
C HIS A 443 12.26 20.88 11.86
N LEU A 444 12.60 19.70 12.36
CA LEU A 444 12.51 18.43 11.67
C LEU A 444 11.34 17.60 12.22
N TYR A 445 10.57 16.99 11.34
CA TYR A 445 9.46 16.11 11.68
C TYR A 445 9.60 14.77 10.98
N ILE A 446 9.28 13.68 11.69
CA ILE A 446 9.20 12.33 11.13
C ILE A 446 7.72 11.92 11.10
N ASN A 447 7.23 11.43 9.96
CA ASN A 447 5.85 10.96 9.78
C ASN A 447 4.77 11.95 10.23
N GLY A 448 4.94 13.23 9.89
CA GLY A 448 3.98 14.27 10.25
C GLY A 448 3.76 14.46 11.76
N GLY A 449 4.74 14.07 12.59
CA GLY A 449 4.68 14.26 14.05
C GLY A 449 4.38 15.70 14.45
N THR A 450 3.82 15.92 15.64
CA THR A 450 3.41 17.26 16.11
C THR A 450 4.52 18.00 16.85
N ASN A 451 5.54 17.30 17.32
CA ASN A 451 6.66 17.86 18.06
C ASN A 451 7.90 17.94 17.15
N GLY A 452 8.22 19.15 16.69
CA GLY A 452 9.38 19.40 15.85
C GLY A 452 10.68 19.19 16.62
N ILE A 453 11.62 18.47 16.01
CA ILE A 453 12.98 18.31 16.52
C ILE A 453 13.78 19.53 16.06
N PRO A 454 14.26 20.40 16.96
CA PRO A 454 15.03 21.58 16.56
C PRO A 454 16.38 21.15 15.99
N VAL A 455 16.70 21.63 14.79
CA VAL A 455 17.94 21.37 14.07
C VAL A 455 18.70 22.69 13.93
N THR A 456 19.98 22.69 14.33
CA THR A 456 20.84 23.87 14.21
C THR A 456 21.73 23.74 12.98
N PHE A 457 21.78 24.81 12.20
CA PHE A 457 22.51 24.95 10.94
C PHE A 457 23.57 26.04 11.09
N PRO A 458 24.84 25.66 11.37
CA PRO A 458 25.95 26.61 11.44
C PRO A 458 26.05 27.54 10.23
N THR A 459 26.54 28.77 10.42
CA THR A 459 26.78 29.67 9.28
C THR A 459 27.79 29.06 8.29
N THR A 460 27.48 29.16 6.99
CA THR A 460 28.38 28.77 5.89
C THR A 460 28.97 29.99 5.16
N GLY A 461 28.73 31.19 5.70
CA GLY A 461 29.28 32.46 5.21
C GLY A 461 28.58 33.06 3.98
N ALA A 462 27.84 32.28 3.19
CA ALA A 462 26.98 32.77 2.12
C ALA A 462 25.80 31.83 1.83
N TRP A 463 24.78 32.35 1.15
CA TRP A 463 23.56 31.60 0.81
C TRP A 463 23.74 30.63 -0.36
N THR A 464 24.66 30.92 -1.29
CA THR A 464 24.94 30.08 -2.45
C THR A 464 26.42 30.17 -2.82
N GLY A 465 26.86 29.38 -3.79
CA GLY A 465 28.20 29.42 -4.36
C GLY A 465 29.16 28.34 -3.86
N PRO A 466 30.24 28.05 -4.60
CA PRO A 466 31.23 27.06 -4.22
C PRO A 466 31.84 27.32 -2.84
N GLY A 467 31.91 26.29 -2.01
CA GLY A 467 32.47 26.38 -0.65
C GLY A 467 31.51 26.93 0.42
N HIS A 468 30.27 27.28 0.05
CA HIS A 468 29.25 27.79 0.98
C HIS A 468 28.20 26.74 1.36
N TYR A 469 28.47 25.47 1.08
CA TYR A 469 27.66 24.33 1.50
C TYR A 469 28.38 23.51 2.56
N SER A 470 27.64 23.08 3.57
CA SER A 470 28.12 22.18 4.62
C SER A 470 27.13 21.04 4.81
N THR A 471 27.53 20.00 5.53
CA THR A 471 26.65 18.89 5.90
C THR A 471 26.64 18.72 7.41
N ILE A 472 25.45 18.74 8.01
CA ILE A 472 25.25 18.33 9.40
C ILE A 472 24.83 16.86 9.45
N TYR A 473 25.20 16.19 10.53
CA TYR A 473 24.81 14.81 10.81
C TYR A 473 23.97 14.78 12.09
N LEU A 474 22.74 14.30 11.98
CA LEU A 474 21.81 14.12 13.08
C LEU A 474 21.79 12.64 13.44
N GLY A 475 22.32 12.30 14.62
CA GLY A 475 22.29 10.94 15.16
C GLY A 475 21.14 10.74 16.16
N ASN A 476 20.90 9.47 16.52
CA ASN A 476 19.85 9.05 17.47
C ASN A 476 18.43 9.43 17.03
N LEU A 477 18.19 9.53 15.73
CA LEU A 477 16.84 9.63 15.19
C LEU A 477 16.21 8.23 15.17
N ASN A 478 14.89 8.15 15.27
CA ASN A 478 14.15 6.93 15.01
C ASN A 478 13.42 7.10 13.67
N ILE A 479 14.11 6.79 12.56
CA ILE A 479 13.53 6.86 11.22
C ILE A 479 13.00 5.46 10.89
N PRO A 480 11.68 5.23 10.84
CA PRO A 480 11.12 3.94 10.45
C PRO A 480 11.22 3.72 8.94
N TRP A 481 10.99 2.50 8.49
CA TRP A 481 10.85 2.19 7.07
C TRP A 481 9.69 2.97 6.45
N GLY A 482 9.89 3.51 5.25
CA GLY A 482 8.87 4.25 4.51
C GLY A 482 8.59 5.65 5.05
N ALA A 483 9.42 6.16 5.98
CA ALA A 483 9.12 7.40 6.68
C ALA A 483 9.09 8.63 5.76
N SER A 484 8.27 9.62 6.12
CA SER A 484 8.47 11.01 5.68
C SER A 484 9.39 11.74 6.65
N ILE A 485 10.31 12.54 6.09
CA ILE A 485 11.20 13.44 6.82
C ILE A 485 10.93 14.84 6.33
N LYS A 486 10.46 15.72 7.20
CA LYS A 486 10.09 17.09 6.85
C LYS A 486 10.99 18.08 7.57
N LEU A 487 11.61 18.98 6.80
CA LEU A 487 12.21 20.20 7.31
C LEU A 487 11.23 21.35 7.10
N GLN A 488 10.94 22.10 8.14
CA GLN A 488 9.97 23.18 8.10
C GLN A 488 10.51 24.42 8.82
N PHE A 489 10.19 25.58 8.26
CA PHE A 489 10.37 26.87 8.91
C PHE A 489 9.14 27.17 9.76
N ASP A 490 9.33 27.10 11.08
CA ASP A 490 8.32 27.40 12.10
C ASP A 490 8.53 28.75 12.77
N ASN A 491 7.65 29.09 13.71
CA ASN A 491 7.72 30.36 14.41
C ASN A 491 8.99 30.45 15.27
N GLY A 492 9.85 31.41 14.96
CA GLY A 492 11.14 31.61 15.64
C GLY A 492 12.35 30.98 14.92
N ASP A 493 12.12 30.33 13.78
CA ASP A 493 13.18 29.78 12.93
C ASP A 493 13.87 30.86 12.08
N GLN A 494 15.00 30.48 11.48
CA GLN A 494 15.81 31.34 10.62
C GLN A 494 15.98 30.70 9.24
N PRO A 495 16.18 31.50 8.17
CA PRO A 495 16.27 30.95 6.83
C PRO A 495 17.42 29.97 6.65
N VAL A 496 17.17 28.89 5.91
CA VAL A 496 18.20 27.91 5.50
C VAL A 496 17.88 27.45 4.08
N ASN A 497 18.93 27.29 3.27
CA ASN A 497 18.85 26.65 1.96
C ASN A 497 19.19 25.16 2.13
N ILE A 498 18.29 24.29 1.69
CA ILE A 498 18.47 22.84 1.72
C ILE A 498 18.79 22.36 0.30
N ASP A 499 19.91 21.64 0.17
CA ASP A 499 20.33 21.00 -1.08
C ASP A 499 19.75 19.58 -1.12
N LYS A 500 20.16 18.74 -0.17
CA LYS A 500 19.75 17.34 -0.11
C LYS A 500 19.86 16.76 1.27
N ILE A 501 19.25 15.60 1.46
CA ILE A 501 19.51 14.73 2.60
C ILE A 501 20.19 13.44 2.17
N PHE A 502 20.87 12.79 3.12
CA PHE A 502 21.36 11.43 2.97
C PHE A 502 20.81 10.55 4.08
N ILE A 503 20.26 9.39 3.70
CA ILE A 503 19.73 8.38 4.62
C ILE A 503 20.42 7.05 4.34
N GLY A 504 21.16 6.55 5.33
CA GLY A 504 21.91 5.31 5.20
C GLY A 504 23.04 5.22 6.22
N THR A 505 23.53 3.99 6.38
CA THR A 505 24.72 3.63 7.17
C THR A 505 26.01 3.80 6.39
#